data_AF-Q3MC91-F1
#
_entry.id   AF-Q3MC91-F1
#
_cell.length_a   1.000
_cell.length_b   1.000
_cell.length_c   1.000
_cell.angle_alpha   90.00
_cell.angle_beta   90.00
_cell.angle_gamma   90.00
#
_symmetry.space_group_name_H-M   'P 1'
#
loop_
_entity.id
_entity.type
_entity.pdbx_description
1 polymer ?
#
loop_
_entity_poly.entity_id
_entity_poly.type
_entity_poly.pdbx_seq_one_letter_code
_entity_poly.pdbx_strand_id
1 'polypeptide(L)'
;MKSFRKLKLYQGLKTTVILLVVLSILLWGFLSYTVQRSLPLENGAIALPSIKSEVTIKRDQWGIPHIYATNSHDLFMAQGYIHAQDRFWQMDAEMKADLQAQT
;
A
#
# COMPACT_ATOMS: atom_id res chain seq x y z
N MET A 1 -20.66 -28.95 50.51
CA MET A 1 -21.10 -28.75 49.11
C MET A 1 -20.73 -27.36 48.54
N LYS A 2 -19.43 -27.03 48.30
CA LYS A 2 -19.00 -25.70 47.80
C LYS A 2 -18.32 -25.70 46.40
N SER A 3 -18.19 -26.85 45.72
CA SER A 3 -17.39 -26.96 44.47
C SER A 3 -18.11 -26.52 43.18
N PHE A 4 -19.44 -26.57 43.13
CA PHE A 4 -20.21 -26.29 41.91
C PHE A 4 -20.13 -24.82 41.43
N ARG A 5 -19.90 -23.87 42.33
CA ARG A 5 -19.78 -22.43 41.97
C ARG A 5 -18.49 -22.10 41.22
N LYS A 6 -17.38 -22.78 41.52
CA LYS A 6 -16.07 -22.52 40.87
C LYS A 6 -16.05 -22.98 39.41
N LEU A 7 -16.81 -24.02 39.06
CA LEU A 7 -16.86 -24.55 37.70
C LEU A 7 -17.60 -23.61 36.73
N LYS A 8 -18.76 -23.07 37.13
CA LYS A 8 -19.49 -22.07 36.33
C LYS A 8 -18.69 -20.77 36.16
N LEU A 9 -17.95 -20.36 37.19
CA LEU A 9 -17.07 -19.19 37.13
C LEU A 9 -15.90 -19.38 36.14
N TYR A 10 -15.28 -20.56 36.15
CA TYR A 10 -14.18 -20.89 35.25
C TYR A 10 -14.64 -21.05 33.79
N GLN A 11 -15.85 -21.60 33.57
CA GLN A 11 -16.46 -21.64 32.25
C GLN A 11 -16.76 -20.23 31.72
N GLY A 12 -17.29 -19.33 32.55
CA GLY A 12 -17.52 -17.93 32.19
C GLY A 12 -16.23 -17.17 31.86
N LEU A 13 -15.18 -17.36 32.66
CA LEU A 13 -13.87 -16.74 32.39
C LEU A 13 -13.26 -17.24 31.07
N LYS A 14 -13.36 -18.56 30.80
CA LYS A 14 -12.91 -19.14 29.52
C LYS A 14 -13.65 -18.56 28.32
N THR A 15 -14.97 -18.42 28.38
CA THR A 15 -15.76 -17.85 27.27
C THR A 15 -15.40 -16.40 27.00
N THR A 16 -15.17 -15.59 28.04
CA THR A 16 -14.76 -14.19 27.88
C THR A 16 -13.37 -14.08 27.25
N VAL A 17 -12.42 -14.92 27.68
CA VAL A 17 -11.08 -14.96 27.09
C VAL A 17 -11.14 -15.39 25.62
N ILE A 18 -11.94 -16.41 25.29
CA ILE A 18 -12.12 -16.85 23.89
C ILE A 18 -12.70 -15.73 23.03
N LEU A 19 -13.73 -15.02 23.51
CA LEU A 19 -14.32 -13.89 22.78
C LEU A 19 -13.31 -12.77 22.53
N LEU A 20 -12.48 -12.42 23.54
CA LEU A 20 -11.44 -11.40 23.37
C LEU A 20 -10.37 -11.82 22.37
N VAL A 21 -9.94 -13.08 22.39
CA VAL A 21 -8.97 -13.62 21.42
C VAL A 21 -9.55 -13.59 20.01
N VAL A 22 -10.80 -14.04 19.83
CA VAL A 22 -11.48 -14.00 18.53
C VAL A 22 -11.61 -12.56 18.03
N LEU A 23 -12.00 -11.62 18.89
CA LEU A 23 -12.11 -10.20 18.54
C LEU A 23 -10.76 -9.62 18.11
N SER A 24 -9.68 -10.01 18.79
CA SER A 24 -8.32 -9.57 18.49
C SER A 24 -7.84 -10.09 17.13
N ILE A 25 -8.14 -11.36 16.81
CA ILE A 25 -7.82 -11.97 15.51
C ILE A 25 -8.62 -11.28 14.39
N LEU A 26 -9.90 -11.00 14.61
CA LEU A 26 -10.74 -10.29 13.65
C LEU A 26 -10.23 -8.87 13.40
N LEU A 27 -9.88 -8.13 14.46
CA LEU A 27 -9.26 -6.80 14.33
C LEU A 27 -7.95 -6.89 13.55
N TRP A 28 -7.07 -7.83 13.90
CA TRP A 28 -5.78 -8.00 13.23
C TRP A 28 -5.96 -8.29 11.74
N GLY A 29 -6.87 -9.20 11.39
CA GLY A 29 -7.21 -9.51 10.00
C GLY A 29 -7.78 -8.30 9.26
N PHE A 30 -8.65 -7.53 9.91
CA PHE A 30 -9.25 -6.33 9.33
C PHE A 30 -8.23 -5.21 9.09
N LEU A 31 -7.36 -4.92 10.06
CA LEU A 31 -6.27 -3.95 9.90
C LEU A 31 -5.28 -4.40 8.82
N SER A 32 -4.93 -5.68 8.79
CA SER A 32 -4.01 -6.21 7.77
C SER A 32 -4.60 -6.10 6.36
N TYR A 33 -5.92 -6.31 6.24
CA TYR A 33 -6.63 -6.20 4.97
C TYR A 33 -6.68 -4.77 4.43
N THR A 34 -6.85 -3.78 5.30
CA THR A 34 -6.91 -2.37 4.87
C THR A 34 -5.54 -1.83 4.46
N VAL A 35 -4.48 -2.24 5.15
CA VAL A 35 -3.10 -1.78 4.86
C VAL A 35 -2.58 -2.33 3.53
N GLN A 36 -2.93 -3.57 3.17
CA GLN A 36 -2.44 -4.20 1.93
C GLN A 36 -3.05 -3.64 0.63
N ARG A 37 -4.14 -2.87 0.69
CA ARG A 37 -4.76 -2.27 -0.50
C ARG A 37 -4.02 -1.03 -1.01
N SER A 38 -3.13 -0.45 -0.22
CA SER A 38 -2.40 0.78 -0.57
C SER A 38 -1.08 0.51 -1.29
N LEU A 39 -0.72 -0.76 -1.52
CA LEU A 39 0.49 -1.07 -2.26
C LEU A 39 0.23 -0.82 -3.75
N PRO A 40 1.00 0.08 -4.40
CA PRO A 40 0.88 0.28 -5.84
C PRO A 40 1.10 -1.05 -6.56
N LEU A 41 0.44 -1.20 -7.72
CA LEU A 41 0.67 -2.33 -8.62
C LEU A 41 2.07 -2.20 -9.22
N GLU A 42 3.07 -2.68 -8.47
CA GLU A 42 4.48 -2.72 -8.89
C GLU A 42 4.70 -3.66 -10.10
N ASN A 43 3.79 -4.63 -10.29
CA ASN A 43 3.89 -5.65 -11.31
C ASN A 43 2.60 -5.71 -12.13
N GLY A 44 2.74 -5.72 -13.45
CA GLY A 44 1.63 -5.83 -14.39
C GLY A 44 1.84 -4.98 -15.64
N ALA A 45 0.82 -4.95 -16.49
CA ALA A 45 0.76 -4.07 -17.65
C ALA A 45 -0.30 -3.00 -17.43
N ILE A 46 0.07 -1.74 -17.68
CA ILE A 46 -0.82 -0.59 -17.56
C ILE A 46 -0.88 0.08 -18.93
N ALA A 47 -2.08 0.26 -19.46
CA ALA A 47 -2.28 1.01 -20.70
C ALA A 47 -2.28 2.51 -20.38
N LEU A 48 -1.28 3.23 -20.89
CA LEU A 48 -1.21 4.69 -20.79
C LEU A 48 -1.62 5.31 -22.13
N PRO A 49 -2.64 6.18 -22.20
CA PRO A 49 -3.13 6.74 -23.45
C PRO A 49 -2.08 7.49 -24.29
N SER A 50 -1.06 8.05 -23.63
CA SER A 50 -0.01 8.84 -24.28
C SER A 50 1.18 8.01 -24.79
N ILE A 51 1.25 6.71 -24.44
CA ILE A 51 2.36 5.83 -24.85
C ILE A 51 2.00 5.18 -26.19
N LYS A 52 2.89 5.31 -27.18
CA LYS A 52 2.65 4.82 -28.54
C LYS A 52 3.25 3.45 -28.81
N SER A 53 4.34 3.11 -28.12
CA SER A 53 5.07 1.85 -28.21
C SER A 53 5.24 1.22 -26.84
N GLU A 54 5.44 -0.09 -26.80
CA GLU A 54 5.66 -0.80 -25.53
C GLU A 54 6.85 -0.21 -24.76
N VAL A 55 6.64 0.02 -23.45
CA VAL A 55 7.68 0.44 -22.52
C VAL A 55 7.79 -0.61 -21.42
N THR A 56 9.00 -1.11 -21.21
CA THR A 56 9.29 -2.07 -20.14
C THR A 56 10.01 -1.38 -19.00
N ILE A 57 9.51 -1.57 -17.77
CA ILE A 57 10.09 -1.00 -16.57
C ILE A 57 10.51 -2.15 -15.66
N LYS A 58 11.77 -2.14 -15.23
CA LYS A 58 12.32 -3.14 -14.31
C LYS A 58 12.93 -2.44 -13.10
N ARG A 59 12.41 -2.69 -11.91
CA ARG A 59 13.04 -2.25 -10.66
C ARG A 59 14.08 -3.28 -10.22
N ASP A 60 15.26 -2.83 -9.84
CA ASP A 60 16.29 -3.69 -9.28
C ASP A 60 16.01 -4.06 -7.81
N GLN A 61 16.93 -4.78 -7.17
CA GLN A 61 16.81 -5.19 -5.76
C GLN A 61 16.83 -4.00 -4.77
N TRP A 62 17.26 -2.81 -5.19
CA TRP A 62 17.25 -1.59 -4.41
C TRP A 62 16.06 -0.68 -4.76
N GLY A 63 15.16 -1.14 -5.64
CA GLY A 63 13.98 -0.39 -6.08
C GLY A 63 14.27 0.67 -7.15
N ILE A 64 15.48 0.70 -7.74
CA ILE A 64 15.84 1.67 -8.78
C ILE A 64 15.19 1.25 -10.10
N PRO A 65 14.38 2.12 -10.74
CA PRO A 65 13.69 1.80 -11.98
C PRO A 65 14.59 1.95 -13.21
N HIS A 66 14.72 0.88 -13.98
CA HIS A 66 15.32 0.87 -15.32
C HIS A 66 14.21 0.87 -16.39
N ILE A 67 14.18 1.91 -17.22
CA ILE A 67 13.15 2.13 -18.24
C ILE A 67 13.72 1.81 -19.63
N TYR A 68 13.06 0.92 -20.36
CA TYR A 68 13.39 0.54 -21.72
C TYR A 68 12.25 0.93 -22.66
N ALA A 69 12.53 1.78 -23.63
CA ALA A 69 11.57 2.24 -24.63
C ALA A 69 12.24 2.35 -26.01
N THR A 70 11.44 2.27 -27.07
CA THR A 70 11.92 2.35 -28.46
C THR A 70 12.09 3.79 -28.95
N ASN A 71 11.50 4.77 -28.25
CA ASN A 71 11.57 6.18 -28.61
C ASN A 71 11.66 7.05 -27.35
N SER A 72 12.20 8.26 -27.52
CA SER A 72 12.42 9.21 -26.43
C SER A 72 11.13 9.74 -25.82
N HIS A 73 10.06 9.91 -26.61
CA HIS A 73 8.79 10.41 -26.12
C HIS A 73 8.19 9.49 -25.06
N ASP A 74 8.07 8.20 -25.38
CA ASP A 74 7.53 7.19 -24.48
C ASP A 74 8.46 6.97 -23.26
N LEU A 75 9.78 7.11 -23.45
CA LEU A 75 10.76 7.05 -22.36
C LEU A 75 10.54 8.16 -21.33
N PHE A 76 10.41 9.41 -21.78
CA PHE A 76 10.18 10.55 -20.88
C PHE A 76 8.80 10.50 -20.23
N MET A 77 7.77 10.05 -20.97
CA MET A 77 6.43 9.83 -20.40
C MET A 77 6.47 8.77 -19.28
N ALA A 78 7.11 7.63 -19.52
CA ALA A 78 7.27 6.59 -18.51
C ALA A 78 8.12 7.05 -17.31
N GLN A 79 9.17 7.85 -17.56
CA GLN A 79 9.97 8.44 -16.49
C GLN A 79 9.13 9.33 -15.57
N GLY A 80 8.33 10.23 -16.14
CA GLY A 80 7.42 11.09 -15.37
C GLY A 80 6.40 10.27 -14.58
N TYR A 81 5.85 9.22 -15.17
CA TYR A 81 4.92 8.31 -14.51
C TYR A 81 5.56 7.58 -13.30
N ILE A 82 6.80 7.12 -13.44
CA ILE A 82 7.54 6.48 -12.34
C ILE A 82 7.88 7.48 -11.24
N HIS A 83 8.33 8.69 -11.59
CA HIS A 83 8.57 9.74 -10.59
C HIS A 83 7.31 10.11 -9.81
N ALA A 84 6.16 10.20 -10.48
CA ALA A 84 4.89 10.40 -9.81
C ALA A 84 4.55 9.23 -8.88
N GLN A 85 4.71 7.98 -9.30
CA GLN A 85 4.45 6.82 -8.43
C GLN A 85 5.28 6.85 -7.14
N ASP A 86 6.57 7.17 -7.25
CA ASP A 86 7.49 7.09 -6.10
C ASP A 86 7.44 8.34 -5.21
N ARG A 87 7.17 9.52 -5.80
CA ARG A 87 7.40 10.83 -5.17
C ARG A 87 6.26 11.83 -5.35
N PHE A 88 5.05 11.39 -5.68
CA PHE A 88 3.90 12.29 -5.93
C PHE A 88 3.75 13.38 -4.88
N TRP A 89 3.83 13.01 -3.60
CA TRP A 89 3.63 13.93 -2.49
C TRP A 89 4.75 14.99 -2.40
N GLN A 90 5.98 14.64 -2.74
CA GLN A 90 7.11 15.58 -2.74
C GLN A 90 6.94 16.58 -3.88
N MET A 91 6.61 16.09 -5.08
CA MET A 91 6.38 16.93 -6.25
C MET A 91 5.23 17.94 -6.02
N ASP A 92 4.11 17.49 -5.44
CA ASP A 92 2.97 18.35 -5.13
C ASP A 92 3.31 19.37 -4.02
N ALA A 93 4.03 18.95 -2.98
CA ALA A 93 4.46 19.85 -1.91
C ALA A 93 5.42 20.94 -2.42
N GLU A 94 6.41 20.56 -3.23
CA GLU A 94 7.37 21.48 -3.84
C GLU A 94 6.69 22.44 -4.81
N MET A 95 5.79 21.95 -5.67
CA MET A 95 5.00 22.78 -6.58
C MET A 95 4.19 23.84 -5.81
N LYS A 96 3.53 23.45 -4.72
CA LYS A 96 2.75 24.37 -3.88
C LYS A 96 3.63 25.42 -3.20
N ALA A 97 4.81 25.02 -2.72
CA ALA A 97 5.75 25.95 -2.11
C ALA A 97 6.23 27.01 -3.11
N ASP A 98 6.53 26.61 -4.35
CA ASP A 98 6.97 27.55 -5.39
C ASP A 98 5.86 28.55 -5.78
N LEU A 99 4.61 28.08 -5.88
CA LEU A 99 3.46 28.96 -6.12
C LEU A 99 3.28 30.03 -5.02
N GLN A 100 3.56 29.68 -3.77
CA GLN A 100 3.48 30.61 -2.64
C GLN A 100 4.66 31.60 -2.60
N ALA A 101 5.81 31.24 -3.15
CA ALA A 101 6.98 32.12 -3.22
C ALA A 101 6.83 33.23 -4.29
N GLN A 102 5.92 33.06 -5.24
CA GLN A 102 5.66 34.00 -6.34
C GLN A 102 4.51 35.00 -6.06
N THR A 103 3.76 34.82 -4.97
CA THR A 103 2.66 35.70 -4.53
C THR A 103 3.12 36.67 -3.45
#